data_AF-A0A1W2EHA5-F1
#
_entry.id   AF-A0A1W2EHA5-F1
#
_cell.length_a   1.000
_cell.length_b   1.000
_cell.length_c   1.000
_cell.angle_alpha   90.00
_cell.angle_beta   90.00
_cell.angle_gamma   90.00
#
_symmetry.space_group_name_H-M   'P 1'
#
loop_
_entity.id
_entity.type
_entity.pdbx_description
1 polymer ?
#
loop_
_entity_poly.entity_id
_entity_poly.type
_entity_poly.pdbx_seq_one_letter_code
_entity_poly.pdbx_strand_id
1 'polypeptide(L)'
;MNDLKTYLEAVRENRVDELEGKIGLHMYDEVDREEYQHYIPLLCKYIQSEKDYVSLNDAYEALSRILLPDTNLEPLKDVVRGGGKQARDWAFRIFGTIDNTENEHFLLEVLSRTEDKEEIFTICVALTKIGSIRCFPILLARLSSNRYLDEVIYDTLKEVAEKLKMLPEACEELMNPSFWKTTWSGSGKEFVEFMSGIPIENINLYDMDQLAEIYIEEMEVDIFPHKSFKDLRIFYSKGGILEDKIEASLEKLHKLIEQLQSMIAMDEVLEETGVSVSKGTLSEDLLAELRSTYFTTRLRRRIKFEDDDY
;
A
#
# COMPACT_ATOMS: atom_id res chain seq x y z
N MET A 1 37.40 -8.27 -19.85
CA MET A 1 36.68 -9.33 -19.12
C MET A 1 35.42 -8.67 -18.60
N ASN A 2 34.24 -9.31 -18.67
CA ASN A 2 33.05 -8.65 -18.15
C ASN A 2 33.11 -8.71 -16.61
N ASP A 3 33.43 -7.58 -16.01
CA ASP A 3 33.61 -7.45 -14.56
C ASP A 3 32.32 -7.77 -13.79
N LEU A 4 31.14 -7.54 -14.40
CA LEU A 4 29.86 -7.92 -13.83
C LEU A 4 29.70 -9.44 -13.81
N LYS A 5 30.00 -10.13 -14.93
CA LYS A 5 29.94 -11.60 -14.99
C LYS A 5 30.85 -12.23 -13.93
N THR A 6 32.06 -11.69 -13.79
CA THR A 6 33.04 -12.16 -12.79
C THR A 6 32.50 -11.99 -11.37
N TYR A 7 31.89 -10.83 -11.08
CA TYR A 7 31.25 -10.58 -9.79
C TYR A 7 30.07 -11.52 -9.53
N LEU A 8 29.17 -11.68 -10.50
CA LEU A 8 28.00 -12.57 -10.38
C LEU A 8 28.39 -14.02 -10.15
N GLU A 9 29.42 -14.51 -10.86
CA GLU A 9 30.00 -15.84 -10.64
C GLU A 9 30.59 -15.98 -9.23
N ALA A 10 31.28 -14.95 -8.72
CA ALA A 10 31.79 -14.96 -7.35
C ALA A 10 30.67 -14.95 -6.29
N VAL A 11 29.58 -14.20 -6.50
CA VAL A 11 28.39 -14.27 -5.63
C VAL A 11 27.81 -15.69 -5.62
N ARG A 12 27.64 -16.30 -6.78
CA ARG A 12 27.13 -17.68 -6.92
C ARG A 12 28.00 -18.69 -6.18
N GLU A 13 29.31 -18.51 -6.19
CA GLU A 13 30.27 -19.40 -5.55
C GLU A 13 30.61 -19.01 -4.11
N ASN A 14 30.01 -17.94 -3.59
CA ASN A 14 30.29 -17.38 -2.27
C ASN A 14 31.78 -17.02 -2.07
N ARG A 15 32.38 -16.38 -3.07
CA ARG A 15 33.80 -15.96 -3.14
C ARG A 15 33.98 -14.46 -3.36
N VAL A 16 32.99 -13.65 -2.96
CA VAL A 16 32.99 -12.19 -3.19
C VAL A 16 34.21 -11.51 -2.54
N ASP A 17 34.60 -11.96 -1.34
CA ASP A 17 35.79 -11.46 -0.62
C ASP A 17 37.10 -11.60 -1.42
N GLU A 18 37.18 -12.54 -2.37
CA GLU A 18 38.36 -12.72 -3.22
C GLU A 18 38.53 -11.58 -4.25
N LEU A 19 37.50 -10.75 -4.43
CA LEU A 19 37.41 -9.66 -5.39
C LEU A 19 37.73 -8.27 -4.80
N GLU A 20 37.94 -8.14 -3.48
CA GLU A 20 38.22 -6.86 -2.83
C GLU A 20 39.37 -6.10 -3.52
N GLY A 21 39.10 -4.85 -3.91
CA GLY A 21 40.06 -3.96 -4.57
C GLY A 21 40.40 -4.31 -6.03
N LYS A 22 39.76 -5.32 -6.62
CA LYS A 22 40.06 -5.80 -7.99
C LYS A 22 39.02 -5.41 -9.04
N ILE A 23 37.79 -5.12 -8.63
CA ILE A 23 36.69 -4.81 -9.55
C ILE A 23 36.15 -3.42 -9.26
N GLY A 24 36.16 -2.54 -10.27
CA GLY A 24 35.44 -1.27 -10.23
C GLY A 24 34.09 -1.44 -10.91
N LEU A 25 33.01 -1.63 -10.14
CA LEU A 25 31.68 -1.89 -10.71
C LEU A 25 31.15 -0.73 -11.58
N HIS A 26 31.72 0.47 -11.49
CA HIS A 26 31.27 1.67 -12.20
C HIS A 26 31.48 1.67 -13.73
N MET A 27 32.02 0.60 -14.34
CA MET A 27 32.24 0.52 -15.80
C MET A 27 31.77 -0.81 -16.40
N TYR A 28 30.48 -1.15 -16.26
CA TYR A 28 29.92 -2.30 -16.99
C TYR A 28 29.40 -1.80 -18.34
N ASP A 29 30.17 -2.09 -19.40
CA ASP A 29 29.72 -2.01 -20.79
C ASP A 29 28.52 -2.95 -21.04
N GLU A 30 27.83 -2.77 -22.16
CA GLU A 30 26.62 -3.48 -22.63
C GLU A 30 26.45 -4.89 -22.01
N VAL A 31 25.59 -4.96 -21.00
CA VAL A 31 25.26 -6.18 -20.27
C VAL A 31 24.11 -6.86 -20.99
N ASP A 32 24.28 -8.12 -21.40
CA ASP A 32 23.17 -8.98 -21.82
C ASP A 32 22.29 -9.28 -20.60
N ARG A 33 21.30 -8.42 -20.35
CA ARG A 33 20.44 -8.51 -19.18
C ARG A 33 19.63 -9.80 -19.15
N GLU A 34 19.29 -10.34 -20.32
CA GLU A 34 18.54 -11.60 -20.43
C GLU A 34 19.39 -12.78 -19.96
N GLU A 35 20.68 -12.83 -20.35
CA GLU A 35 21.62 -13.87 -19.88
C GLU A 35 21.68 -13.93 -18.35
N TYR A 36 21.64 -12.78 -17.66
CA TYR A 36 21.90 -12.70 -16.22
C TYR A 36 20.66 -12.77 -15.31
N GLN A 37 19.44 -12.90 -15.83
CA GLN A 37 18.21 -12.95 -14.99
C GLN A 37 18.28 -14.03 -13.90
N HIS A 38 18.93 -15.15 -14.17
CA HIS A 38 19.05 -16.28 -13.23
C HIS A 38 19.92 -15.96 -11.99
N TYR A 39 20.68 -14.87 -11.98
CA TYR A 39 21.45 -14.43 -10.81
C TYR A 39 20.62 -13.60 -9.81
N ILE A 40 19.43 -13.13 -10.19
CA ILE A 40 18.60 -12.25 -9.35
C ILE A 40 18.27 -12.87 -7.98
N PRO A 41 17.79 -14.14 -7.88
CA PRO A 41 17.53 -14.75 -6.58
C PRO A 41 18.80 -14.91 -5.73
N LEU A 42 19.95 -15.17 -6.37
CA LEU A 42 21.24 -15.32 -5.68
C LEU A 42 21.71 -13.99 -5.09
N LEU A 43 21.62 -12.90 -5.87
CA LEU A 43 21.93 -11.55 -5.41
C LEU A 43 21.00 -11.12 -4.28
N CYS A 44 19.69 -11.38 -4.38
CA CYS A 44 18.75 -11.04 -3.32
C CYS A 44 19.07 -11.79 -2.02
N LYS A 45 19.38 -13.09 -2.11
CA LYS A 45 19.82 -13.87 -0.95
C LYS A 45 21.12 -13.35 -0.35
N TYR A 46 22.09 -12.98 -1.19
CA TYR A 46 23.35 -12.39 -0.74
C TYR A 46 23.10 -11.07 0.00
N ILE A 47 22.33 -10.15 -0.61
CA ILE A 47 21.92 -8.87 -0.02
C ILE A 47 21.22 -9.07 1.33
N GLN A 48 20.38 -10.09 1.48
CA GLN A 48 19.70 -10.37 2.73
C GLN A 48 20.66 -10.78 3.86
N SER A 49 21.73 -11.50 3.53
CA SER A 49 22.70 -12.02 4.52
C SER A 49 23.89 -11.10 4.78
N GLU A 50 24.24 -10.25 3.83
CA GLU A 50 25.42 -9.38 3.88
C GLU A 50 25.21 -8.23 4.86
N LYS A 51 26.29 -7.86 5.58
CA LYS A 51 26.32 -6.79 6.59
C LYS A 51 27.31 -5.68 6.22
N ASP A 52 28.28 -5.96 5.36
CA ASP A 52 29.19 -4.95 4.86
C ASP A 52 28.49 -4.00 3.88
N TYR A 53 28.59 -2.71 4.16
CA TYR A 53 27.88 -1.68 3.40
C TYR A 53 28.40 -1.54 1.96
N VAL A 54 29.70 -1.72 1.75
CA VAL A 54 30.32 -1.60 0.42
C VAL A 54 29.86 -2.78 -0.44
N SER A 55 29.93 -4.00 0.11
CA SER A 55 29.49 -5.22 -0.54
C SER A 55 28.00 -5.21 -0.86
N LEU A 56 27.16 -4.63 0.01
CA LEU A 56 25.74 -4.41 -0.26
C LEU A 56 25.52 -3.42 -1.42
N ASN A 57 26.28 -2.32 -1.45
CA ASN A 57 26.20 -1.35 -2.54
C ASN A 57 26.59 -1.99 -3.88
N ASP A 58 27.63 -2.81 -3.89
CA ASP A 58 28.10 -3.50 -5.10
C ASP A 58 27.06 -4.52 -5.59
N ALA A 59 26.46 -5.29 -4.68
CA ALA A 59 25.39 -6.22 -5.01
C ALA A 59 24.14 -5.50 -5.54
N TYR A 60 23.80 -4.35 -4.97
CA TYR A 60 22.74 -3.48 -5.45
C TYR A 60 23.03 -2.93 -6.85
N GLU A 61 24.24 -2.42 -7.10
CA GLU A 61 24.62 -1.92 -8.41
C GLU A 61 24.54 -3.04 -9.45
N ALA A 62 25.06 -4.23 -9.14
CA ALA A 62 24.95 -5.40 -10.00
C ALA A 62 23.50 -5.76 -10.30
N LEU A 63 22.64 -5.82 -9.27
CA LEU A 63 21.22 -6.10 -9.41
C LEU A 63 20.55 -5.06 -10.32
N SER A 64 20.74 -3.76 -10.07
CA SER A 64 20.15 -2.68 -10.86
C SER A 64 20.48 -2.72 -12.35
N ARG A 65 21.62 -3.31 -12.74
CA ARG A 65 22.03 -3.41 -14.16
C ARG A 65 21.48 -4.62 -14.88
N ILE A 66 21.17 -5.69 -14.16
CA ILE A 66 20.59 -6.89 -14.77
C ILE A 66 19.07 -6.85 -14.78
N LEU A 67 18.42 -5.98 -14.02
CA LEU A 67 16.96 -5.89 -13.98
C LEU A 67 16.36 -5.47 -15.34
N LEU A 68 15.30 -6.17 -15.70
CA LEU A 68 14.40 -5.89 -16.82
C LEU A 68 13.04 -5.44 -16.29
N PRO A 69 12.23 -4.72 -17.09
CA PRO A 69 10.89 -4.28 -16.66
C PRO A 69 9.96 -5.43 -16.23
N ASP A 70 10.09 -6.59 -16.87
CA ASP A 70 9.30 -7.80 -16.66
C ASP A 70 9.98 -8.83 -15.74
N THR A 71 11.09 -8.46 -15.09
CA THR A 71 11.75 -9.31 -14.11
C THR A 71 10.79 -9.73 -13.00
N ASN A 72 10.82 -11.00 -12.60
CA ASN A 72 10.19 -11.46 -11.37
C ASN A 72 10.92 -10.90 -10.14
N LEU A 73 10.22 -10.05 -9.39
CA LEU A 73 10.77 -9.34 -8.23
C LEU A 73 10.40 -9.96 -6.89
N GLU A 74 9.78 -11.14 -6.87
CA GLU A 74 9.49 -11.86 -5.62
C GLU A 74 10.74 -12.06 -4.73
N PRO A 75 11.93 -12.42 -5.27
CA PRO A 75 13.13 -12.52 -4.44
C PRO A 75 13.51 -11.19 -3.77
N LEU A 76 13.20 -10.05 -4.39
CA LEU A 76 13.46 -8.73 -3.82
C LEU A 76 12.42 -8.37 -2.76
N LYS A 77 11.16 -8.78 -2.94
CA LYS A 77 10.13 -8.67 -1.90
C LYS A 77 10.52 -9.49 -0.67
N ASP A 78 11.07 -10.69 -0.83
CA ASP A 78 11.60 -11.50 0.28
C ASP A 78 12.72 -10.80 1.05
N VAL A 79 13.57 -10.00 0.37
CA VAL A 79 14.55 -9.13 1.06
C VAL A 79 13.84 -8.08 1.92
N VAL A 80 12.74 -7.51 1.47
CA VAL A 80 11.95 -6.58 2.28
C VAL A 80 11.32 -7.27 3.49
N ARG A 81 10.84 -8.51 3.33
CA ARG A 81 10.17 -9.28 4.40
C ARG A 81 11.13 -9.80 5.47
N GLY A 82 12.31 -10.28 5.06
CA GLY A 82 13.24 -10.98 5.96
C GLY A 82 14.62 -10.37 6.09
N GLY A 83 14.90 -9.25 5.42
CA GLY A 83 16.20 -8.57 5.43
C GLY A 83 16.37 -7.61 6.61
N GLY A 84 17.62 -7.32 6.97
CA GLY A 84 17.93 -6.23 7.89
C GLY A 84 17.64 -4.86 7.28
N LYS A 85 17.59 -3.82 8.11
CA LYS A 85 17.26 -2.43 7.71
C LYS A 85 17.97 -1.97 6.42
N GLN A 86 19.29 -2.15 6.34
CA GLN A 86 20.07 -1.75 5.16
C GLN A 86 19.65 -2.50 3.89
N ALA A 87 19.41 -3.81 3.98
CA ALA A 87 18.96 -4.62 2.85
C ALA A 87 17.57 -4.17 2.36
N ARG A 88 16.67 -3.84 3.31
CA ARG A 88 15.33 -3.31 3.01
C ARG A 88 15.41 -1.94 2.33
N ASP A 89 16.23 -1.02 2.84
CA ASP A 89 16.45 0.31 2.23
C ASP A 89 16.92 0.19 0.78
N TRP A 90 17.86 -0.71 0.50
CA TRP A 90 18.32 -0.97 -0.85
C TRP A 90 17.22 -1.55 -1.73
N ALA A 91 16.44 -2.51 -1.23
CA ALA A 91 15.33 -3.09 -1.98
C ALA A 91 14.29 -2.04 -2.39
N PHE A 92 13.89 -1.13 -1.48
CA PHE A 92 12.99 -0.02 -1.80
C PHE A 92 13.53 0.89 -2.91
N ARG A 93 14.84 1.19 -2.88
CA ARG A 93 15.47 1.99 -3.94
C ARG A 93 15.41 1.32 -5.30
N ILE A 94 15.57 -0.01 -5.37
CA ILE A 94 15.44 -0.78 -6.61
C ILE A 94 14.00 -0.72 -7.13
N PHE A 95 13.00 -0.94 -6.28
CA PHE A 95 11.60 -0.87 -6.70
C PHE A 95 11.26 0.46 -7.37
N GLY A 96 11.82 1.57 -6.88
CA GLY A 96 11.65 2.89 -7.50
C GLY A 96 12.34 3.09 -8.85
N THR A 97 13.18 2.15 -9.32
CA THR A 97 13.87 2.23 -10.62
C THR A 97 13.21 1.42 -11.72
N ILE A 98 12.28 0.53 -11.36
CA ILE A 98 11.59 -0.37 -12.29
C ILE A 98 10.15 0.11 -12.43
N ASP A 99 9.77 0.54 -13.62
CA ASP A 99 8.40 0.94 -13.93
C ASP A 99 7.51 -0.32 -14.05
N ASN A 100 6.91 -0.72 -12.93
CA ASN A 100 6.04 -1.88 -12.81
C ASN A 100 4.98 -1.62 -11.73
N THR A 101 3.70 -1.72 -12.12
CA THR A 101 2.54 -1.48 -11.25
C THR A 101 2.49 -2.41 -10.03
N GLU A 102 2.96 -3.65 -10.15
CA GLU A 102 3.02 -4.59 -9.03
C GLU A 102 4.00 -4.12 -7.94
N ASN A 103 5.12 -3.51 -8.33
CA ASN A 103 6.09 -2.93 -7.39
C ASN A 103 5.52 -1.73 -6.67
N GLU A 104 4.80 -0.89 -7.39
CA GLU A 104 4.09 0.24 -6.80
C GLU A 104 3.12 -0.26 -5.73
N HIS A 105 2.27 -1.24 -6.06
CA HIS A 105 1.33 -1.82 -5.09
C HIS A 105 2.04 -2.39 -3.87
N PHE A 106 3.16 -3.09 -4.05
CA PHE A 106 3.95 -3.61 -2.94
C PHE A 106 4.53 -2.50 -2.06
N LEU A 107 5.11 -1.44 -2.65
CA LEU A 107 5.62 -0.29 -1.89
C LEU A 107 4.51 0.42 -1.11
N LEU A 108 3.35 0.58 -1.74
CA LEU A 108 2.16 1.19 -1.14
C LEU A 108 1.62 0.34 0.02
N GLU A 109 1.59 -0.99 -0.13
CA GLU A 109 1.24 -1.92 0.94
C GLU A 109 2.20 -1.79 2.13
N VAL A 110 3.51 -1.84 1.88
CA VAL A 110 4.52 -1.70 2.94
C VAL A 110 4.43 -0.32 3.61
N LEU A 111 4.27 0.75 2.83
CA LEU A 111 4.10 2.11 3.36
C LEU A 111 2.86 2.22 4.26
N SER A 112 1.77 1.54 3.93
CA SER A 112 0.54 1.58 4.74
C SER A 112 0.70 0.97 6.13
N ARG A 113 1.73 0.14 6.34
CA ARG A 113 1.95 -0.64 7.58
C ARG A 113 3.18 -0.23 8.38
N THR A 114 4.27 0.18 7.72
CA THR A 114 5.52 0.48 8.42
C THR A 114 5.39 1.72 9.33
N GLU A 115 5.97 1.63 10.52
CA GLU A 115 6.13 2.77 11.45
C GLU A 115 7.58 3.28 11.50
N ASP A 116 8.50 2.64 10.76
CA ASP A 116 9.88 3.08 10.67
C ASP A 116 9.99 4.33 9.79
N LYS A 117 10.48 5.42 10.37
CA LYS A 117 10.55 6.74 9.73
C LYS A 117 11.54 6.76 8.56
N GLU A 118 12.63 6.00 8.66
CA GLU A 118 13.64 5.93 7.60
C GLU A 118 13.13 5.09 6.42
N GLU A 119 12.37 4.03 6.70
CA GLU A 119 11.69 3.27 5.63
C GLU A 119 10.65 4.11 4.92
N ILE A 120 9.81 4.85 5.67
CA ILE A 120 8.83 5.78 5.08
C ILE A 120 9.56 6.76 4.14
N PHE A 121 10.68 7.34 4.59
CA PHE A 121 11.48 8.24 3.77
C PHE A 121 11.99 7.55 2.49
N THR A 122 12.58 6.37 2.61
CA THR A 122 13.12 5.63 1.45
C THR A 122 12.01 5.24 0.46
N ILE A 123 10.84 4.81 0.97
CA ILE A 123 9.68 4.49 0.13
C ILE A 123 9.15 5.75 -0.56
N CYS A 124 9.06 6.89 0.12
CA CYS A 124 8.72 8.17 -0.51
C CYS A 124 9.63 8.49 -1.70
N VAL A 125 10.95 8.36 -1.54
CA VAL A 125 11.92 8.55 -2.63
C VAL A 125 11.67 7.58 -3.79
N ALA A 126 11.31 6.33 -3.51
CA ALA A 126 10.95 5.36 -4.54
C ALA A 126 9.66 5.75 -5.28
N LEU A 127 8.62 6.16 -4.55
CA LEU A 127 7.33 6.58 -5.11
C LEU A 127 7.42 7.85 -5.96
N THR A 128 8.28 8.80 -5.59
CA THR A 128 8.62 9.96 -6.44
C THR A 128 9.12 9.53 -7.81
N LYS A 129 10.03 8.54 -7.84
CA LYS A 129 10.58 8.02 -9.10
C LYS A 129 9.55 7.30 -9.94
N ILE A 130 8.60 6.59 -9.32
CA ILE A 130 7.47 5.94 -10.01
C ILE A 130 6.54 7.03 -10.56
N GLY A 131 6.06 7.93 -9.72
CA GLY A 131 5.27 9.09 -10.14
C GLY A 131 3.82 8.76 -10.48
N SER A 132 3.11 8.07 -9.59
CA SER A 132 1.73 7.64 -9.80
C SER A 132 0.78 8.30 -8.79
N ILE A 133 -0.46 8.57 -9.22
CA ILE A 133 -1.50 9.16 -8.38
C ILE A 133 -1.95 8.22 -7.24
N ARG A 134 -1.73 6.90 -7.37
CA ARG A 134 -2.16 5.92 -6.36
C ARG A 134 -1.45 6.09 -5.02
N CYS A 135 -0.30 6.78 -4.99
CA CYS A 135 0.40 7.07 -3.73
C CYS A 135 -0.26 8.16 -2.87
N PHE A 136 -1.06 9.05 -3.47
CA PHE A 136 -1.67 10.20 -2.80
C PHE A 136 -2.48 9.81 -1.55
N PRO A 137 -3.48 8.91 -1.66
CA PRO A 137 -4.29 8.54 -0.50
C PRO A 137 -3.47 7.94 0.64
N ILE A 138 -2.47 7.10 0.35
CA ILE A 138 -1.66 6.47 1.39
C ILE A 138 -0.77 7.50 2.09
N LEU A 139 -0.07 8.33 1.31
CA LEU A 139 0.81 9.37 1.83
C LEU A 139 0.06 10.38 2.70
N LEU A 140 -1.13 10.83 2.26
CA LEU A 140 -1.95 11.76 3.04
C LEU A 140 -2.53 11.10 4.30
N ALA A 141 -2.91 9.83 4.23
CA ALA A 141 -3.36 9.06 5.40
C ALA A 141 -2.25 8.93 6.47
N ARG A 142 -0.97 8.99 6.08
CA ARG A 142 0.19 8.92 6.97
C ARG A 142 0.53 10.21 7.71
N LEU A 143 -0.09 11.35 7.38
CA LEU A 143 0.14 12.59 8.10
C LEU A 143 -0.14 12.40 9.61
N SER A 144 0.78 12.84 10.45
CA SER A 144 0.85 12.39 11.85
C SER A 144 1.21 13.47 12.87
N SER A 145 1.24 14.75 12.46
CA SER A 145 1.77 15.87 13.25
C SER A 145 3.28 15.78 13.54
N ASN A 146 3.99 14.83 12.91
CA ASN A 146 5.44 14.78 12.89
C ASN A 146 5.93 15.67 11.74
N ARG A 147 6.31 16.90 12.07
CA ARG A 147 6.71 17.93 11.11
C ARG A 147 7.71 17.44 10.05
N TYR A 148 8.71 16.64 10.44
CA TYR A 148 9.73 16.18 9.50
C TYR A 148 9.17 15.19 8.47
N LEU A 149 8.39 14.19 8.92
CA LEU A 149 7.78 13.23 8.00
C LEU A 149 6.68 13.86 7.15
N ASP A 150 5.90 14.75 7.75
CA ASP A 150 4.84 15.47 7.02
C ASP A 150 5.45 16.31 5.88
N GLU A 151 6.61 16.96 6.11
CA GLU A 151 7.36 17.69 5.07
C GLU A 151 7.84 16.76 3.93
N VAL A 152 8.44 15.63 4.27
CA VAL A 152 8.86 14.61 3.28
C VAL A 152 7.68 14.10 2.45
N ILE A 153 6.54 13.84 3.10
CA ILE A 153 5.30 13.42 2.42
C ILE A 153 4.82 14.51 1.46
N TYR A 154 4.76 15.77 1.89
CA TYR A 154 4.31 16.86 1.02
C TYR A 154 5.26 17.09 -0.17
N ASP A 155 6.56 17.01 0.04
CA ASP A 155 7.54 17.16 -1.05
C ASP A 155 7.42 16.00 -2.05
N THR A 156 7.24 14.77 -1.56
CA THR A 156 6.94 13.60 -2.41
C THR A 156 5.69 13.82 -3.25
N LEU A 157 4.58 14.26 -2.65
CA LEU A 157 3.33 14.52 -3.36
C LEU A 157 3.50 15.61 -4.43
N LYS A 158 4.26 16.67 -4.15
CA LYS A 158 4.54 17.74 -5.11
C LYS A 158 5.36 17.24 -6.29
N GLU A 159 6.45 16.51 -6.03
CA GLU A 159 7.28 15.97 -7.10
C GLU A 159 6.50 14.99 -7.99
N VAL A 160 5.63 14.15 -7.40
CA VAL A 160 4.73 13.29 -8.18
C VAL A 160 3.73 14.12 -9.01
N ALA A 161 3.11 15.14 -8.41
CA ALA A 161 2.16 16.02 -9.13
C ALA A 161 2.81 16.74 -10.31
N GLU A 162 4.04 17.24 -10.13
CA GLU A 162 4.84 17.87 -11.17
C GLU A 162 5.16 16.89 -12.30
N LYS A 163 5.57 15.67 -11.97
CA LYS A 163 5.85 14.62 -12.96
C LYS A 163 4.61 14.22 -13.76
N LEU A 164 3.46 14.16 -13.10
CA LEU A 164 2.15 13.92 -13.73
C LEU A 164 1.61 15.15 -14.49
N LYS A 165 2.28 16.31 -14.42
CA LYS A 165 1.86 17.57 -15.03
C LYS A 165 0.45 17.99 -14.61
N MET A 166 0.13 17.80 -13.33
CA MET A 166 -1.20 18.10 -12.80
C MET A 166 -1.50 19.60 -12.85
N LEU A 167 -2.76 19.94 -13.12
CA LEU A 167 -3.23 21.32 -13.02
C LEU A 167 -3.17 21.78 -11.54
N PRO A 168 -2.84 23.06 -11.28
CA PRO A 168 -2.74 23.58 -9.90
C PRO A 168 -3.99 23.33 -9.05
N GLU A 169 -5.18 23.49 -9.64
CA GLU A 169 -6.46 23.30 -8.95
C GLU A 169 -6.66 21.83 -8.53
N ALA A 170 -6.34 20.90 -9.43
CA ALA A 170 -6.42 19.47 -9.13
C ALA A 170 -5.36 19.05 -8.10
N CYS A 171 -4.18 19.66 -8.15
CA CYS A 171 -3.11 19.44 -7.18
C CYS A 171 -3.52 19.91 -5.79
N GLU A 172 -4.09 21.11 -5.66
CA GLU A 172 -4.60 21.66 -4.40
C GLU A 172 -5.70 20.78 -3.80
N GLU A 173 -6.65 20.33 -4.63
CA GLU A 173 -7.73 19.44 -4.21
C GLU A 173 -7.21 18.08 -3.75
N LEU A 174 -6.35 17.42 -4.55
CA LEU A 174 -5.82 16.09 -4.24
C LEU A 174 -4.81 16.10 -3.09
N MET A 175 -4.15 17.21 -2.80
CA MET A 175 -3.27 17.34 -1.63
C MET A 175 -4.03 17.64 -0.34
N ASN A 176 -5.34 17.91 -0.40
CA ASN A 176 -6.16 18.17 0.77
C ASN A 176 -6.63 16.86 1.42
N PRO A 177 -6.24 16.54 2.67
CA PRO A 177 -6.71 15.32 3.33
C PRO A 177 -8.25 15.21 3.41
N SER A 178 -8.96 16.33 3.50
CA SER A 178 -10.43 16.34 3.55
C SER A 178 -11.08 15.88 2.25
N PHE A 179 -10.41 15.98 1.10
CA PHE A 179 -10.93 15.47 -0.17
C PHE A 179 -11.07 13.94 -0.18
N TRP A 180 -10.18 13.25 0.56
CA TRP A 180 -10.11 11.80 0.62
C TRP A 180 -10.97 11.17 1.70
N LYS A 181 -11.43 11.97 2.67
CA LYS A 181 -12.30 11.49 3.73
C LYS A 181 -13.62 10.98 3.15
N THR A 182 -14.04 9.83 3.65
CA THR A 182 -15.38 9.32 3.39
C THR A 182 -16.31 9.92 4.42
N THR A 183 -17.45 10.49 4.01
CA THR A 183 -18.46 11.01 4.93
C THR A 183 -19.62 10.04 5.05
N TRP A 184 -20.04 9.75 6.28
CA TRP A 184 -21.22 8.94 6.55
C TRP A 184 -22.49 9.78 6.36
N SER A 185 -23.38 9.33 5.48
CA SER A 185 -24.66 10.01 5.20
C SER A 185 -25.88 9.31 5.80
N GLY A 186 -25.71 8.12 6.38
CA GLY A 186 -26.78 7.36 7.01
C GLY A 186 -27.16 7.89 8.39
N SER A 187 -28.30 7.43 8.90
CA SER A 187 -28.74 7.68 10.27
C SER A 187 -27.84 6.97 11.29
N GLY A 188 -27.86 7.44 12.55
CA GLY A 188 -27.18 6.75 13.65
C GLY A 188 -27.64 5.31 13.86
N LYS A 189 -28.89 4.98 13.49
CA LYS A 189 -29.40 3.61 13.51
C LYS A 189 -28.70 2.74 12.47
N GLU A 190 -28.59 3.23 11.24
CA GLU A 190 -27.91 2.53 10.15
C GLU A 190 -26.41 2.37 10.46
N PHE A 191 -25.81 3.34 11.17
CA PHE A 191 -24.43 3.22 11.63
C PHE A 191 -24.25 2.09 12.66
N VAL A 192 -25.16 1.97 13.63
CA VAL A 192 -25.15 0.85 14.60
C VAL A 192 -25.32 -0.49 13.89
N GLU A 193 -26.20 -0.58 12.88
CA GLU A 193 -26.39 -1.78 12.06
C GLU A 193 -25.13 -2.11 11.25
N PHE A 194 -24.50 -1.11 10.64
CA PHE A 194 -23.23 -1.24 9.92
C PHE A 194 -22.11 -1.79 10.83
N MET A 195 -21.91 -1.18 12.01
CA MET A 195 -20.90 -1.64 12.97
C MET A 195 -21.17 -3.06 13.48
N SER A 196 -22.44 -3.48 13.53
CA SER A 196 -22.82 -4.85 13.90
C SER A 196 -22.54 -5.87 12.79
N GLY A 197 -22.42 -5.42 11.55
CA GLY A 197 -22.16 -6.25 10.37
C GLY A 197 -20.68 -6.40 10.02
N ILE A 198 -19.77 -5.67 10.68
CA ILE A 198 -18.32 -5.84 10.48
C ILE A 198 -17.93 -7.19 11.10
N PRO A 199 -17.46 -8.16 10.29
CA PRO A 199 -17.04 -9.45 10.81
C PRO A 199 -15.73 -9.25 11.57
N ILE A 200 -15.79 -9.34 12.89
CA ILE A 200 -14.58 -9.30 13.71
C ILE A 200 -14.63 -10.51 14.62
N GLU A 201 -13.68 -11.42 14.40
CA GLU A 201 -13.56 -12.62 15.18
C GLU A 201 -13.24 -12.24 16.64
N ASN A 202 -14.00 -12.77 17.59
CA ASN A 202 -13.72 -12.74 19.03
C ASN A 202 -13.58 -11.36 19.72
N ILE A 203 -14.21 -10.29 19.23
CA ILE A 203 -14.26 -9.01 19.95
C ILE A 203 -15.37 -8.99 21.01
N ASN A 204 -15.03 -8.51 22.22
CA ASN A 204 -16.03 -8.24 23.25
C ASN A 204 -16.72 -6.88 22.98
N LEU A 205 -17.87 -6.59 23.61
CA LEU A 205 -18.61 -5.35 23.37
C LEU A 205 -17.82 -4.05 23.62
N TYR A 206 -16.76 -4.10 24.44
CA TYR A 206 -15.91 -2.94 24.72
C TYR A 206 -14.98 -2.63 23.53
N ASP A 207 -14.40 -3.65 22.89
CA ASP A 207 -13.54 -3.40 21.72
C ASP A 207 -14.38 -2.98 20.49
N MET A 208 -15.64 -3.43 20.38
CA MET A 208 -16.60 -2.93 19.38
C MET A 208 -16.91 -1.44 19.60
N ASP A 209 -17.14 -1.01 20.85
CA ASP A 209 -17.40 0.40 21.15
C ASP A 209 -16.17 1.25 20.79
N GLN A 210 -14.95 0.82 21.14
CA GLN A 210 -13.71 1.53 20.77
C GLN A 210 -13.51 1.63 19.25
N LEU A 211 -13.76 0.52 18.53
CA LEU A 211 -13.68 0.51 17.08
C LEU A 211 -14.67 1.49 16.46
N ALA A 212 -15.91 1.50 16.95
CA ALA A 212 -16.93 2.41 16.45
C ALA A 212 -16.57 3.88 16.67
N GLU A 213 -15.91 4.24 17.78
CA GLU A 213 -15.39 5.61 17.97
C GLU A 213 -14.35 5.98 16.90
N ILE A 214 -13.47 5.05 16.52
CA ILE A 214 -12.52 5.27 15.41
C ILE A 214 -13.27 5.53 14.11
N TYR A 215 -14.28 4.72 13.79
CA TYR A 215 -15.09 4.89 12.58
C TYR A 215 -15.89 6.21 12.60
N ILE A 216 -16.43 6.61 13.75
CA ILE A 216 -17.13 7.90 13.90
C ILE A 216 -16.21 9.06 13.53
N GLU A 217 -14.97 9.03 14.01
CA GLU A 217 -13.99 10.08 13.73
C GLU A 217 -13.52 10.06 12.27
N GLU A 218 -13.19 8.89 11.72
CA GLU A 218 -12.65 8.77 10.36
C GLU A 218 -13.72 9.00 9.29
N MET A 219 -14.98 8.68 9.57
CA MET A 219 -16.11 8.84 8.64
C MET A 219 -16.97 10.10 8.90
N GLU A 220 -16.60 10.91 9.89
CA GLU A 220 -17.35 12.11 10.31
C GLU A 220 -18.84 11.83 10.58
N VAL A 221 -19.11 10.75 11.30
CA VAL A 221 -20.49 10.31 11.61
C VAL A 221 -21.13 11.30 12.58
N ASP A 222 -22.23 11.93 12.18
CA ASP A 222 -23.03 12.73 13.09
C ASP A 222 -23.84 11.83 14.04
N ILE A 223 -23.42 11.81 15.31
CA ILE A 223 -24.09 11.06 16.37
C ILE A 223 -24.96 11.94 17.27
N PHE A 224 -25.13 13.24 16.98
CA PHE A 224 -25.92 14.13 17.84
C PHE A 224 -27.37 13.62 17.99
N PRO A 225 -27.95 13.61 19.21
CA PRO A 225 -27.48 14.21 20.47
C PRO A 225 -26.67 13.26 21.37
N HIS A 226 -26.25 12.11 20.87
CA HIS A 226 -25.46 11.14 21.61
C HIS A 226 -24.00 11.62 21.74
N LYS A 227 -23.31 11.17 22.80
CA LYS A 227 -21.92 11.57 23.10
C LYS A 227 -20.89 10.50 22.75
N SER A 228 -21.34 9.28 22.51
CA SER A 228 -20.52 8.11 22.22
C SER A 228 -21.32 7.11 21.40
N PHE A 229 -20.62 6.21 20.71
CA PHE A 229 -21.25 5.06 20.06
C PHE A 229 -22.00 4.19 21.06
N LYS A 230 -21.45 4.02 22.27
CA LYS A 230 -22.12 3.27 23.34
C LYS A 230 -23.49 3.84 23.67
N ASP A 231 -23.61 5.17 23.78
CA ASP A 231 -24.88 5.83 24.05
C ASP A 231 -25.87 5.64 22.89
N LEU A 232 -25.38 5.77 21.65
CA LEU A 232 -26.14 5.55 20.41
C LEU A 232 -26.68 4.11 20.35
N ARG A 233 -25.79 3.13 20.57
CA ARG A 233 -26.11 1.69 20.58
C ARG A 233 -27.12 1.36 21.67
N ILE A 234 -26.95 1.83 22.90
CA ILE A 234 -27.90 1.59 24.00
C ILE A 234 -29.27 2.18 23.67
N PHE A 235 -29.32 3.38 23.09
CA PHE A 235 -30.57 4.03 22.68
C PHE A 235 -31.34 3.17 21.67
N TYR A 236 -30.67 2.69 20.62
CA TYR A 236 -31.31 1.84 19.61
C TYR A 236 -31.53 0.38 20.06
N SER A 237 -30.77 -0.11 21.04
CA SER A 237 -30.91 -1.48 21.60
C SER A 237 -32.09 -1.61 22.56
N LYS A 238 -32.45 -0.55 23.31
CA LYS A 238 -33.54 -0.56 24.30
C LYS A 238 -34.95 -0.74 23.71
N GLY A 239 -35.07 -0.79 22.37
CA GLY A 239 -36.33 -1.05 21.68
C GLY A 239 -36.72 -2.53 21.50
N GLY A 240 -35.89 -3.49 21.94
CA GLY A 240 -36.19 -4.93 21.76
C GLY A 240 -36.18 -5.40 20.30
N ILE A 241 -35.36 -4.75 19.48
CA ILE A 241 -35.39 -4.86 18.01
C ILE A 241 -34.05 -5.36 17.43
N LEU A 242 -32.99 -5.40 18.23
CA LEU A 242 -31.63 -5.65 17.71
C LEU A 242 -31.40 -7.12 17.33
N GLU A 243 -31.86 -8.09 18.11
CA GLU A 243 -31.63 -9.52 17.81
C GLU A 243 -32.40 -9.99 16.56
N ASP A 244 -33.70 -9.71 16.46
CA ASP A 244 -34.51 -10.07 15.28
C ASP A 244 -34.13 -9.29 14.01
N LYS A 245 -33.45 -8.14 14.13
CA LYS A 245 -33.03 -7.34 12.96
C LYS A 245 -31.58 -7.51 12.56
N ILE A 246 -30.69 -8.00 13.42
CA ILE A 246 -29.36 -8.42 12.99
C ILE A 246 -29.50 -9.55 11.97
N GLU A 247 -30.39 -10.52 12.22
CA GLU A 247 -30.67 -11.61 11.28
C GLU A 247 -31.28 -11.09 9.96
N ALA A 248 -32.23 -10.14 10.03
CA ALA A 248 -32.79 -9.50 8.83
C ALA A 248 -31.80 -8.58 8.07
N SER A 249 -30.87 -7.92 8.78
CA SER A 249 -29.82 -7.09 8.19
C SER A 249 -28.70 -7.95 7.57
N LEU A 250 -28.36 -9.08 8.18
CA LEU A 250 -27.49 -10.10 7.58
C LEU A 250 -28.15 -10.72 6.34
N GLU A 251 -29.46 -10.96 6.34
CA GLU A 251 -30.17 -11.44 5.16
C GLU A 251 -30.23 -10.37 4.04
N LYS A 252 -30.35 -9.10 4.40
CA LYS A 252 -30.21 -7.98 3.43
C LYS A 252 -28.79 -7.87 2.89
N LEU A 253 -27.77 -8.01 3.73
CA LEU A 253 -26.36 -8.01 3.31
C LEU A 253 -26.08 -9.20 2.39
N HIS A 254 -26.56 -10.40 2.71
CA HIS A 254 -26.46 -11.56 1.81
C HIS A 254 -27.15 -11.29 0.46
N LYS A 255 -28.36 -10.72 0.45
CA LYS A 255 -29.03 -10.34 -0.81
C LYS A 255 -28.26 -9.28 -1.59
N LEU A 256 -27.65 -8.31 -0.92
CA LEU A 256 -26.78 -7.31 -1.54
C LEU A 256 -25.50 -7.94 -2.11
N ILE A 257 -24.90 -8.89 -1.40
CA ILE A 257 -23.73 -9.65 -1.87
C ILE A 257 -24.12 -10.49 -3.09
N GLU A 258 -25.26 -11.18 -3.07
CA GLU A 258 -25.79 -11.93 -4.22
C GLU A 258 -26.07 -11.01 -5.42
N GLN A 259 -26.61 -9.81 -5.18
CA GLN A 259 -26.84 -8.81 -6.22
C GLN A 259 -25.52 -8.26 -6.78
N LEU A 260 -24.54 -7.98 -5.93
CA LEU A 260 -23.20 -7.55 -6.34
C LEU A 260 -22.48 -8.63 -7.12
N GLN A 261 -22.56 -9.90 -6.69
CA GLN A 261 -22.03 -11.04 -7.44
C GLN A 261 -22.73 -11.20 -8.80
N SER A 262 -24.05 -10.98 -8.86
CA SER A 262 -24.80 -10.97 -10.11
C SER A 262 -24.42 -9.79 -11.01
N MET A 263 -24.04 -8.63 -10.45
CA MET A 263 -23.53 -7.48 -11.21
C MET A 263 -22.12 -7.73 -11.73
N ILE A 264 -21.23 -8.31 -10.92
CA ILE A 264 -19.88 -8.73 -11.36
C ILE A 264 -19.99 -9.74 -12.51
N ALA A 265 -20.91 -10.71 -12.40
CA ALA A 265 -21.18 -11.64 -13.50
C ALA A 265 -21.77 -10.96 -14.74
N MET A 266 -22.50 -9.83 -14.59
CA MET A 266 -22.91 -9.02 -15.74
C MET A 266 -21.75 -8.23 -16.34
N ASP A 267 -20.82 -7.71 -15.54
CA ASP A 267 -19.63 -7.01 -16.03
C ASP A 267 -18.71 -7.94 -16.84
N GLU A 268 -18.52 -9.20 -16.41
CA GLU A 268 -17.82 -10.23 -17.18
C GLU A 268 -18.50 -10.51 -18.55
N VAL A 269 -19.84 -10.51 -18.58
CA VAL A 269 -20.63 -10.65 -19.82
C VAL A 269 -20.58 -9.39 -20.69
N LEU A 270 -20.47 -8.19 -20.09
CA LEU A 270 -20.33 -6.92 -20.81
C LEU A 270 -18.94 -6.77 -21.45
N GLU A 271 -17.89 -7.26 -20.79
CA GLU A 271 -16.54 -7.38 -21.37
C GLU A 271 -16.51 -8.34 -22.57
N GLU A 272 -17.22 -9.47 -22.52
CA GLU A 272 -17.31 -10.42 -23.65
C GLU A 272 -18.15 -9.88 -24.82
N THR A 273 -19.07 -8.95 -24.58
CA THR A 273 -19.98 -8.40 -25.60
C THR A 273 -19.45 -7.12 -26.27
N GLY A 274 -18.26 -6.65 -25.89
CA GLY A 274 -17.61 -5.47 -26.51
C GLY A 274 -18.31 -4.14 -26.21
N VAL A 275 -19.13 -4.10 -25.15
CA VAL A 275 -19.75 -2.87 -24.66
C VAL A 275 -18.69 -2.12 -23.85
N SER A 276 -18.11 -1.06 -24.43
CA SER A 276 -17.10 -0.26 -23.73
C SER A 276 -17.73 0.54 -22.58
N VAL A 277 -17.23 0.33 -21.36
CA VAL A 277 -17.55 1.15 -20.19
C VAL A 277 -17.18 2.61 -20.46
N SER A 278 -18.06 3.54 -20.08
CA SER A 278 -17.84 4.96 -20.32
C SER A 278 -16.63 5.47 -19.52
N LYS A 279 -15.85 6.41 -20.09
CA LYS A 279 -14.70 7.02 -19.38
C LYS A 279 -15.06 7.67 -18.04
N GLY A 280 -16.31 8.11 -17.87
CA GLY A 280 -16.79 8.70 -16.62
C GLY A 280 -16.89 7.66 -15.49
N THR A 281 -17.42 6.48 -15.79
CA THR A 281 -17.56 5.37 -14.83
C THR A 281 -16.18 4.90 -14.34
N LEU A 282 -15.23 4.73 -15.25
CA LEU A 282 -13.84 4.34 -14.91
C LEU A 282 -13.15 5.35 -13.97
N SER A 283 -13.43 6.65 -14.11
CA SER A 283 -12.86 7.66 -13.22
C SER A 283 -13.51 7.69 -11.84
N GLU A 284 -14.80 7.39 -11.74
CA GLU A 284 -15.52 7.30 -10.47
C GLU A 284 -15.09 6.05 -9.68
N ASP A 285 -14.93 4.92 -10.37
CA ASP A 285 -14.47 3.66 -9.77
C ASP A 285 -13.05 3.80 -9.22
N LEU A 286 -12.13 4.39 -10.00
CA LEU A 286 -10.78 4.67 -9.53
C LEU A 286 -10.78 5.61 -8.31
N LEU A 287 -11.59 6.67 -8.33
CA LEU A 287 -11.67 7.59 -7.20
C LEU A 287 -12.21 6.91 -5.94
N ALA A 288 -13.20 6.02 -6.08
CA ALA A 288 -13.73 5.22 -4.98
C ALA A 288 -12.66 4.27 -4.42
N GLU A 289 -11.89 3.61 -5.29
CA GLU A 289 -10.75 2.75 -4.91
C GLU A 289 -9.71 3.54 -4.10
N LEU A 290 -9.33 4.74 -4.57
CA LEU A 290 -8.35 5.59 -3.90
C LEU A 290 -8.85 6.11 -2.54
N ARG A 291 -10.14 6.49 -2.44
CA ARG A 291 -10.75 6.87 -1.15
C ARG A 291 -10.82 5.70 -0.17
N SER A 292 -11.16 4.51 -0.65
CA SER A 292 -11.10 3.28 0.15
C SER A 292 -9.68 3.02 0.66
N THR A 293 -8.67 3.23 -0.19
CA THR A 293 -7.25 3.10 0.16
C THR A 293 -6.84 4.11 1.25
N TYR A 294 -7.27 5.37 1.14
CA TYR A 294 -7.03 6.39 2.17
C TYR A 294 -7.64 5.96 3.51
N PHE A 295 -8.91 5.55 3.49
CA PHE A 295 -9.66 5.16 4.69
C PHE A 295 -9.04 3.93 5.37
N THR A 296 -8.76 2.87 4.61
CA THR A 296 -8.14 1.65 5.14
C THR A 296 -6.74 1.90 5.71
N THR A 297 -5.94 2.76 5.07
CA THR A 297 -4.64 3.18 5.60
C THR A 297 -4.79 3.94 6.92
N ARG A 298 -5.77 4.86 7.02
CA ARG A 298 -6.08 5.57 8.29
C ARG A 298 -6.49 4.60 9.39
N LEU A 299 -7.33 3.62 9.07
CA LEU A 299 -7.77 2.58 10.01
C LEU A 299 -6.60 1.73 10.51
N ARG A 300 -5.72 1.23 9.62
CA ARG A 300 -4.53 0.43 9.99
C ARG A 300 -3.59 1.15 10.95
N ARG A 301 -3.54 2.48 10.89
CA ARG A 301 -2.74 3.28 11.85
C ARG A 301 -3.34 3.35 13.24
N ARG A 302 -4.61 2.98 13.41
CA ARG A 302 -5.37 3.07 14.67
C ARG A 302 -5.80 1.70 15.20
N ILE A 303 -5.84 0.68 14.33
CA ILE A 303 -6.32 -0.66 14.60
C ILE A 303 -5.27 -1.64 14.09
N LYS A 304 -4.91 -2.64 14.90
CA LYS A 304 -4.06 -3.74 14.46
C LYS A 304 -4.91 -4.77 13.74
N PHE A 305 -4.52 -5.11 12.51
CA PHE A 305 -5.12 -6.18 11.71
C PHE A 305 -4.27 -7.45 11.83
N GLU A 306 -4.89 -8.62 11.64
CA GLU A 306 -4.22 -9.93 11.77
C GLU A 306 -3.08 -10.12 10.74
N ASP A 307 -3.12 -9.39 9.64
CA ASP A 307 -2.09 -9.41 8.60
C ASP A 307 -0.96 -8.38 8.82
N ASP A 308 -0.96 -7.64 9.94
CA ASP A 308 0.08 -6.64 10.24
C ASP A 308 1.39 -7.26 10.76
N ASP A 309 1.43 -8.58 11.02
CA ASP A 309 2.65 -9.30 11.41
C ASP A 309 3.48 -9.66 10.15
N TYR A 310 4.33 -8.72 9.72
CA TYR A 310 5.44 -8.96 8.77
C TYR A 310 6.73 -9.37 9.49
#